data_AF-A0A7U4M2L5-F1
#
_entry.id   AF-A0A7U4M2L5-F1
#
_cell.length_a   1.000
_cell.length_b   1.000
_cell.length_c   1.000
_cell.angle_alpha   90.00
_cell.angle_beta   90.00
_cell.angle_gamma   90.00
#
_symmetry.space_group_name_H-M   'P 1'
#
loop_
_entity.id
_entity.type
_entity.pdbx_description
1 polymer ?
#
loop_
_entity_poly.entity_id
_entity_poly.type
_entity_poly.pdbx_seq_one_letter_code
_entity_poly.pdbx_strand_id
1 'polypeptide(L)'
;MKRKCIIHIGMHKTGSSSIQQSLFHNLKDDTFSYLDMGIPNHSISMSMLFRNSSRKNPETVNLKNKLIKSIKNSHSIMIISAEAISMFSKEDLKYLRDFLLDYFKEIQIVGYIRSPKSYMESFFQQRVKGGLVSFDLEKYIYPNYRKRFEKFDDVFGHQNVQFWKFDPKHFYKGNVVLDFCRKIGIDFQEDQTIRINESLSREEVAILYTYGKQKTRHIQSPAVMQKNMKIIKKIKKLKEHKFRFSPTLITPILEKNSRDIQWMEERLGISLKEKTTKSEADVKSEVDLLKIDKKTLQKLRILTGELSPKEDTYDDSQEEIITLINILQKANKPKKMGSTPLSLAKKLKQKHKNVLKEINEDQIATVIEKTFSHVEHQLRNTDGYRINIPQLGSFDIQILKKQNTRGTISFSQDKITKGGA
;
A
#
# COMPACT_ATOMS: atom_id res chain seq x y z
N MET A 1 -29.09 19.60 -13.60
CA MET A 1 -28.95 18.44 -12.68
C MET A 1 -28.12 18.85 -11.46
N LYS A 2 -28.55 18.51 -10.22
CA LYS A 2 -27.75 18.78 -9.01
C LYS A 2 -26.68 17.69 -8.90
N ARG A 3 -25.44 18.01 -9.27
CA ARG A 3 -24.29 17.09 -9.14
C ARG A 3 -23.75 17.14 -7.70
N LYS A 4 -23.49 15.98 -7.11
CA LYS A 4 -22.93 15.83 -5.75
C LYS A 4 -21.52 15.23 -5.82
N CYS A 5 -20.61 15.72 -4.98
CA CYS A 5 -19.32 15.09 -4.72
C CYS A 5 -19.30 14.56 -3.29
N ILE A 6 -19.02 13.27 -3.11
CA ILE A 6 -18.77 12.66 -1.80
C ILE A 6 -17.26 12.46 -1.65
N ILE A 7 -16.66 13.13 -0.67
CA ILE A 7 -15.25 12.99 -0.34
C ILE A 7 -15.14 12.06 0.86
N HIS A 8 -14.68 10.84 0.61
CA HIS A 8 -14.34 9.88 1.65
C HIS A 8 -12.93 10.17 2.21
N ILE A 9 -12.91 10.67 3.44
CA ILE A 9 -11.70 10.91 4.23
C ILE A 9 -11.50 9.76 5.21
N GLY A 10 -10.58 8.85 4.90
CA GLY A 10 -10.25 7.75 5.80
C GLY A 10 -9.24 8.17 6.88
N MET A 11 -9.42 7.68 8.10
CA MET A 11 -8.29 7.53 9.02
C MET A 11 -7.44 6.34 8.57
N HIS A 12 -6.13 6.37 8.79
CA HIS A 12 -5.29 5.20 8.50
C HIS A 12 -5.91 3.94 9.14
N LYS A 13 -6.11 2.90 8.31
CA LYS A 13 -6.61 1.57 8.71
C LYS A 13 -8.08 1.47 9.11
N THR A 14 -8.95 2.37 8.67
CA THR A 14 -10.41 2.21 8.81
C THR A 14 -11.04 1.47 7.63
N GLY A 15 -10.39 0.43 7.11
CA GLY A 15 -10.91 -0.33 5.97
C GLY A 15 -10.93 0.43 4.63
N SER A 16 -10.40 1.65 4.58
CA SER A 16 -10.40 2.53 3.40
C SER A 16 -9.80 1.86 2.17
N SER A 17 -8.75 1.04 2.31
CA SER A 17 -8.18 0.29 1.18
C SER A 17 -9.17 -0.73 0.59
N SER A 18 -9.99 -1.38 1.41
CA SER A 18 -11.04 -2.28 0.90
C SER A 18 -12.17 -1.51 0.22
N ILE A 19 -12.59 -0.37 0.78
CA ILE A 19 -13.58 0.51 0.14
C ILE A 19 -13.06 0.97 -1.23
N GLN A 20 -11.84 1.52 -1.26
CA GLN A 20 -11.18 2.01 -2.47
C GLN A 20 -11.09 0.95 -3.57
N GLN A 21 -10.60 -0.24 -3.23
CA GLN A 21 -10.40 -1.31 -4.21
C GLN A 21 -11.73 -1.85 -4.73
N SER A 22 -12.70 -2.06 -3.84
CA SER A 22 -14.01 -2.57 -4.22
C SER A 22 -14.73 -1.60 -5.14
N LEU A 23 -14.75 -0.31 -4.79
CA LEU A 23 -15.43 0.70 -5.61
C LEU A 23 -14.69 0.97 -6.92
N PHE A 24 -13.36 1.02 -6.92
CA PHE A 24 -12.58 1.24 -8.13
C PHE A 24 -12.74 0.11 -9.15
N HIS A 25 -12.80 -1.15 -8.70
CA HIS A 25 -12.86 -2.29 -9.61
C HIS A 25 -14.28 -2.75 -9.93
N ASN A 26 -15.22 -2.62 -8.98
CA ASN A 26 -16.49 -3.32 -9.05
C ASN A 26 -17.73 -2.42 -8.96
N LEU A 27 -17.58 -1.10 -8.77
CA LEU A 27 -18.73 -0.19 -8.80
C LEU A 27 -19.31 -0.13 -10.22
N LYS A 28 -20.56 -0.60 -10.36
CA LYS A 28 -21.36 -0.52 -11.57
C LYS A 28 -22.71 0.08 -11.19
N ASP A 29 -22.89 1.35 -11.44
CA ASP A 29 -24.05 2.13 -11.01
C ASP A 29 -24.25 3.32 -11.96
N ASP A 30 -25.50 3.61 -12.34
CA ASP A 30 -25.84 4.68 -13.29
C ASP A 30 -25.93 6.08 -12.63
N THR A 31 -25.95 6.12 -11.30
CA THR A 31 -26.02 7.34 -10.48
C THR A 31 -24.67 7.70 -9.86
N PHE A 32 -23.89 6.69 -9.45
CA PHE A 32 -22.61 6.87 -8.78
C PHE A 32 -21.43 6.64 -9.74
N SER A 33 -20.38 7.44 -9.58
CA SER A 33 -19.08 7.18 -10.19
C SER A 33 -17.99 7.25 -9.13
N TYR A 34 -17.07 6.31 -9.16
CA TYR A 34 -15.81 6.45 -8.46
C TYR A 34 -14.84 7.26 -9.32
N LEU A 35 -14.17 8.27 -8.76
CA LEU A 35 -13.25 9.12 -9.53
C LEU A 35 -12.17 8.26 -10.20
N ASP A 36 -12.04 8.36 -11.53
CA ASP A 36 -11.03 7.61 -12.28
C ASP A 36 -9.74 8.42 -12.45
N MET A 37 -8.78 8.16 -11.57
CA MET A 37 -7.41 8.61 -11.71
C MET A 37 -6.45 7.48 -12.14
N GLY A 38 -6.98 6.32 -12.53
CA GLY A 38 -6.23 5.09 -12.85
C GLY A 38 -5.65 4.38 -11.63
N ILE A 39 -5.98 4.83 -10.41
CA ILE A 39 -5.54 4.22 -9.15
C ILE A 39 -6.69 4.27 -8.12
N PRO A 40 -6.87 3.24 -7.27
CA PRO A 40 -7.95 3.21 -6.27
C PRO A 40 -7.84 4.29 -5.19
N ASN A 41 -6.64 4.69 -4.78
CA ASN A 41 -6.43 5.67 -3.71
C ASN A 41 -6.01 7.01 -4.30
N HIS A 42 -6.83 8.06 -4.10
CA HIS A 42 -6.59 9.37 -4.70
C HIS A 42 -5.68 10.28 -3.85
N SER A 43 -5.16 9.81 -2.71
CA SER A 43 -4.37 10.60 -1.75
C SER A 43 -3.18 11.33 -2.39
N ILE A 44 -2.42 10.66 -3.24
CA ILE A 44 -1.25 11.27 -3.91
C ILE A 44 -1.72 12.34 -4.88
N SER A 45 -2.70 12.03 -5.73
CA SER A 45 -3.23 12.98 -6.73
C SER A 45 -3.81 14.22 -6.06
N MET A 46 -4.63 14.04 -5.02
CA MET A 46 -5.21 15.15 -4.26
C MET A 46 -4.12 15.98 -3.58
N SER A 47 -3.10 15.33 -3.02
CA SER A 47 -1.98 16.04 -2.37
C SER A 47 -1.20 16.89 -3.37
N MET A 48 -0.90 16.36 -4.56
CA MET A 48 -0.17 17.09 -5.60
C MET A 48 -0.96 18.30 -6.12
N LEU A 49 -2.28 18.16 -6.28
CA LEU A 49 -3.13 19.20 -6.86
C LEU A 49 -3.50 20.31 -5.88
N PHE A 50 -3.76 19.98 -4.61
CA PHE A 50 -4.44 20.89 -3.69
C PHE A 50 -3.58 21.33 -2.49
N ARG A 51 -2.49 20.63 -2.14
CA ARG A 51 -1.62 21.09 -1.06
C ARG A 51 -0.75 22.25 -1.51
N ASN A 52 -0.73 23.32 -0.72
CA ASN A 52 0.01 24.56 -1.02
C ASN A 52 1.46 24.31 -1.43
N SER A 53 2.15 23.38 -0.76
CA SER A 53 3.54 22.97 -1.07
C SER A 53 3.76 22.43 -2.48
N SER A 54 2.70 22.00 -3.16
CA SER A 54 2.77 21.28 -4.45
C SER A 54 2.10 22.03 -5.60
N ARG A 55 1.28 23.06 -5.33
CA ARG A 55 0.49 23.79 -6.33
C ARG A 55 1.32 24.48 -7.43
N LYS A 56 2.58 24.79 -7.15
CA LYS A 56 3.48 25.50 -8.10
C LYS A 56 4.22 24.55 -9.04
N ASN A 57 3.99 23.24 -8.98
CA ASN A 57 4.69 22.30 -9.86
C ASN A 57 4.02 22.25 -11.26
N PRO A 58 4.73 22.63 -12.34
CA PRO A 58 4.21 22.57 -13.72
C PRO A 58 3.71 21.17 -14.13
N GLU A 59 4.27 20.11 -13.54
CA GLU A 59 3.87 18.72 -13.79
C GLU A 59 2.42 18.41 -13.35
N THR A 60 1.79 19.30 -12.58
CA THR A 60 0.40 19.12 -12.12
C THR A 60 -0.65 19.44 -13.18
N VAL A 61 -0.30 20.11 -14.29
CA VAL A 61 -1.26 20.49 -15.35
C VAL A 61 -1.93 19.26 -15.95
N ASN A 62 -1.15 18.25 -16.33
CA ASN A 62 -1.69 17.00 -16.89
C ASN A 62 -2.59 16.27 -15.89
N LEU A 63 -2.21 16.27 -14.61
CA LEU A 63 -2.99 15.66 -13.54
C LEU A 63 -4.31 16.41 -13.31
N LYS A 64 -4.29 17.74 -13.38
CA LYS A 64 -5.48 18.60 -13.27
C LYS A 64 -6.42 18.37 -14.45
N ASN A 65 -5.90 18.31 -15.67
CA ASN A 65 -6.68 18.00 -16.87
C ASN A 65 -7.32 16.62 -16.80
N LYS A 66 -6.59 15.61 -16.29
CA LYS A 66 -7.14 14.27 -16.04
C LYS A 66 -8.29 14.32 -15.03
N LEU A 67 -8.12 15.03 -13.92
CA LEU A 67 -9.17 15.22 -12.91
C LEU A 67 -10.41 15.87 -13.52
N ILE A 68 -10.25 16.98 -14.26
CA ILE A 68 -11.36 17.69 -14.91
C ILE A 68 -12.08 16.77 -15.91
N LYS A 69 -11.34 16.02 -16.72
CA LYS A 69 -11.94 15.06 -17.67
C LYS A 69 -12.76 13.99 -16.93
N SER A 70 -12.22 13.42 -15.85
CA SER A 70 -12.95 12.45 -15.03
C SER A 70 -14.20 13.05 -14.39
N ILE A 71 -14.11 14.30 -13.89
CA ILE A 71 -15.25 15.05 -13.38
C ILE A 71 -16.31 15.26 -14.46
N LYS A 72 -15.95 15.69 -15.67
CA LYS A 72 -16.94 15.93 -16.73
C LYS A 72 -17.66 14.66 -17.19
N ASN A 73 -17.00 13.50 -17.10
CA ASN A 73 -17.52 12.23 -17.57
C ASN A 73 -18.23 11.41 -16.47
N SER A 74 -18.37 11.93 -15.27
CA SER A 74 -18.99 11.18 -14.17
C SER A 74 -20.51 11.28 -14.16
N HIS A 75 -21.14 10.31 -13.51
CA HIS A 75 -22.55 10.33 -13.14
C HIS A 75 -22.87 11.47 -12.15
N SER A 76 -24.14 11.54 -11.75
CA SER A 76 -24.70 12.55 -10.87
C SER A 76 -23.99 12.67 -9.53
N ILE A 77 -23.48 11.56 -8.98
CA ILE A 77 -22.76 11.51 -7.71
C ILE A 77 -21.35 10.98 -7.95
N MET A 78 -20.33 11.80 -7.69
CA MET A 78 -18.93 11.38 -7.76
C MET A 78 -18.38 11.08 -6.37
N ILE A 79 -17.61 10.00 -6.24
CA ILE A 79 -16.88 9.63 -5.03
C ILE A 79 -15.39 9.87 -5.22
N ILE A 80 -14.80 10.68 -4.33
CA ILE A 80 -13.36 10.86 -4.20
C ILE A 80 -12.92 10.25 -2.87
N SER A 81 -12.04 9.25 -2.89
CA SER A 81 -11.53 8.63 -1.66
C SER A 81 -10.02 8.85 -1.53
N ALA A 82 -9.64 9.64 -0.54
CA ALA A 82 -8.27 10.08 -0.29
C ALA A 82 -8.04 10.39 1.20
N GLU A 83 -7.39 9.47 1.92
CA GLU A 83 -7.08 9.63 3.35
C GLU A 83 -6.17 10.82 3.62
N ALA A 84 -5.27 11.16 2.69
CA ALA A 84 -4.36 12.30 2.85
C ALA A 84 -5.09 13.64 3.01
N ILE A 85 -6.34 13.77 2.53
CA ILE A 85 -7.16 14.98 2.71
C ILE A 85 -7.40 15.26 4.20
N SER A 86 -7.48 14.23 5.06
CA SER A 86 -7.60 14.42 6.52
C SER A 86 -6.44 15.24 7.11
N MET A 87 -5.29 15.27 6.44
CA MET A 87 -4.08 15.99 6.86
C MET A 87 -3.90 17.36 6.18
N PHE A 88 -4.82 17.80 5.33
CA PHE A 88 -4.75 19.10 4.66
C PHE A 88 -4.91 20.26 5.65
N SER A 89 -4.35 21.42 5.35
CA SER A 89 -4.65 22.64 6.11
C SER A 89 -6.06 23.14 5.81
N LYS A 90 -6.57 24.10 6.60
CA LYS A 90 -7.87 24.73 6.34
C LYS A 90 -7.88 25.44 4.97
N GLU A 91 -6.76 26.04 4.58
CA GLU A 91 -6.56 26.74 3.31
C GLU A 91 -6.49 25.76 2.12
N ASP A 92 -5.85 24.60 2.30
CA ASP A 92 -5.86 23.51 1.32
C ASP A 92 -7.28 22.97 1.09
N LEU A 93 -8.07 22.83 2.17
CA LEU A 93 -9.47 22.41 2.08
C LEU A 93 -10.36 23.45 1.40
N LYS A 94 -10.19 24.75 1.72
CA LYS A 94 -10.92 25.84 1.02
C LYS A 94 -10.63 25.80 -0.48
N TYR A 95 -9.36 25.68 -0.85
CA TYR A 95 -8.97 25.61 -2.26
C TYR A 95 -9.55 24.38 -2.98
N LEU A 96 -9.55 23.21 -2.33
CA LEU A 96 -10.21 22.01 -2.85
C LEU A 96 -11.73 22.22 -3.01
N ARG A 97 -12.39 22.78 -2.00
CA ARG A 97 -13.83 23.06 -2.02
C ARG A 97 -14.17 24.00 -3.16
N ASP A 98 -13.47 25.13 -3.27
CA ASP A 98 -13.76 26.16 -4.26
C ASP A 98 -13.59 25.60 -5.68
N PHE A 99 -12.54 24.80 -5.93
CA PHE A 99 -12.38 24.08 -7.20
C PHE A 99 -13.53 23.10 -7.50
N LEU A 100 -14.02 22.37 -6.50
CA LEU A 100 -15.10 21.39 -6.71
C LEU A 100 -16.47 22.07 -6.89
N LEU A 101 -16.69 23.26 -6.33
CA LEU A 101 -17.94 24.02 -6.47
C LEU A 101 -18.19 24.49 -7.91
N ASP A 102 -17.14 24.58 -8.74
CA ASP A 102 -17.29 24.83 -10.19
C ASP A 102 -18.01 23.68 -10.92
N TYR A 103 -18.06 22.49 -10.33
CA TYR A 103 -18.60 21.27 -10.97
C TYR A 103 -19.74 20.61 -10.19
N PHE A 104 -19.80 20.80 -8.88
CA PHE A 104 -20.74 20.15 -7.98
C PHE A 104 -21.50 21.17 -7.15
N LYS A 105 -22.83 21.01 -7.05
CA LYS A 105 -23.69 21.86 -6.23
C LYS A 105 -23.64 21.49 -4.75
N GLU A 106 -23.25 20.27 -4.44
CA GLU A 106 -23.17 19.75 -3.08
C GLU A 106 -21.87 18.97 -2.92
N ILE A 107 -21.16 19.23 -1.83
CA ILE A 107 -19.95 18.50 -1.44
C ILE A 107 -20.19 17.94 -0.05
N GLN A 108 -20.15 16.63 0.07
CA GLN A 108 -20.33 15.92 1.34
C GLN A 108 -19.00 15.27 1.75
N ILE A 109 -18.60 15.47 2.99
CA ILE A 109 -17.44 14.81 3.59
C ILE A 109 -17.93 13.62 4.39
N VAL A 110 -17.33 12.45 4.17
CA VAL A 110 -17.66 11.24 4.94
C VAL A 110 -16.39 10.58 5.45
N GLY A 111 -16.42 10.03 6.66
CA GLY A 111 -15.24 9.35 7.20
C GLY A 111 -15.53 8.48 8.41
N TYR A 112 -14.83 7.35 8.50
CA TYR A 112 -14.86 6.52 9.69
C TYR A 112 -13.88 7.02 10.74
N ILE A 113 -14.34 7.14 11.98
CA ILE A 113 -13.56 7.52 13.15
C ILE A 113 -13.31 6.30 14.02
N ARG A 114 -12.04 5.98 14.21
CA ARG A 114 -11.60 4.86 15.03
C ARG A 114 -11.31 5.35 16.44
N SER A 115 -11.50 4.48 17.44
CA SER A 115 -11.09 4.77 18.81
C SER A 115 -9.60 5.15 18.90
N PRO A 116 -9.19 5.89 19.93
CA PRO A 116 -7.81 6.32 20.09
C PRO A 116 -6.83 5.15 20.13
N LYS A 117 -7.10 4.14 20.97
CA LYS A 117 -6.24 2.97 21.16
C LYS A 117 -6.08 2.18 19.87
N SER A 118 -7.19 1.78 19.25
CA SER A 118 -7.14 0.97 18.03
C SER A 118 -6.56 1.75 16.83
N TYR A 119 -6.75 3.07 16.78
CA TYR A 119 -6.06 3.92 15.81
C TYR A 119 -4.56 3.91 16.05
N MET A 120 -4.11 4.15 17.29
CA MET A 120 -2.69 4.21 17.63
C MET A 120 -1.97 2.90 17.28
N GLU A 121 -2.55 1.75 17.62
CA GLU A 121 -2.01 0.43 17.27
C GLU A 121 -1.86 0.25 15.76
N SER A 122 -2.86 0.69 15.00
CA SER A 122 -2.89 0.53 13.55
C SER A 122 -1.95 1.51 12.83
N PHE A 123 -1.87 2.75 13.32
CA PHE A 123 -1.01 3.78 12.76
C PHE A 123 0.46 3.54 13.09
N PHE A 124 0.76 3.03 14.30
CA PHE A 124 2.10 2.57 14.65
C PHE A 124 2.59 1.49 13.68
N GLN A 125 1.78 0.45 13.44
CA GLN A 125 2.10 -0.58 12.44
C GLN A 125 2.36 0.00 11.05
N GLN A 126 1.57 0.99 10.62
CA GLN A 126 1.79 1.65 9.32
C GLN A 126 3.11 2.41 9.25
N ARG A 127 3.48 3.13 10.31
CA ARG A 127 4.75 3.83 10.40
C ARG A 127 5.93 2.87 10.37
N VAL A 128 5.86 1.77 11.13
CA VAL A 128 6.87 0.71 11.11
C VAL A 128 7.01 0.09 9.71
N LYS A 129 5.89 -0.21 9.02
CA LYS A 129 5.93 -0.64 7.61
C LYS A 129 6.62 0.37 6.71
N GLY A 130 6.36 1.66 6.92
CA GLY A 130 7.00 2.77 6.21
C GLY A 130 8.46 3.01 6.60
N GLY A 131 8.99 2.32 7.62
CA GLY A 131 10.36 2.47 8.12
C GLY A 131 10.55 3.60 9.13
N LEU A 132 9.47 4.18 9.66
CA LEU A 132 9.50 5.16 10.75
C LEU A 132 9.37 4.41 12.08
N VAL A 133 10.42 4.46 12.90
CA VAL A 133 10.56 3.66 14.13
C VAL A 133 10.79 4.54 15.37
N SER A 134 9.80 5.39 15.67
CA SER A 134 9.76 6.17 16.91
C SER A 134 8.71 5.57 17.84
N PHE A 135 9.04 5.44 19.13
CA PHE A 135 8.12 4.94 20.17
C PHE A 135 7.39 6.06 20.93
N ASP A 136 7.61 7.33 20.57
CA ASP A 136 6.85 8.44 21.18
C ASP A 136 5.41 8.45 20.63
N LEU A 137 4.55 7.71 21.33
CA LEU A 137 3.17 7.43 20.94
C LEU A 137 2.30 8.68 21.02
N GLU A 138 2.51 9.53 22.02
CA GLU A 138 1.73 10.75 22.18
C GLU A 138 2.03 11.73 21.04
N LYS A 139 3.32 12.01 20.78
CA LYS A 139 3.72 13.02 19.81
C LYS A 139 3.45 12.61 18.36
N TYR A 140 3.71 11.35 18.01
CA TYR A 140 3.71 10.91 16.62
C TYR A 140 2.55 10.00 16.24
N ILE A 141 1.84 9.40 17.20
CA ILE A 141 0.87 8.34 16.94
C ILE A 141 -0.55 8.73 17.34
N TYR A 142 -0.73 9.60 18.33
CA TYR A 142 -2.04 10.05 18.80
C TYR A 142 -2.88 10.68 17.65
N PRO A 143 -4.20 10.39 17.56
CA PRO A 143 -5.05 10.82 16.45
C PRO A 143 -5.21 12.34 16.29
N ASN A 144 -5.13 13.12 17.38
CA ASN A 144 -5.36 14.57 17.37
C ASN A 144 -6.70 14.93 16.69
N TYR A 145 -7.82 14.44 17.22
CA TYR A 145 -9.12 14.47 16.53
C TYR A 145 -9.57 15.88 16.17
N ARG A 146 -9.59 16.81 17.14
CA ARG A 146 -10.09 18.17 16.91
C ARG A 146 -9.29 18.88 15.84
N LYS A 147 -7.96 18.90 15.99
CA LYS A 147 -7.05 19.48 14.98
C LYS A 147 -7.22 18.84 13.60
N ARG A 148 -7.53 17.54 13.55
CA ARG A 148 -7.70 16.81 12.30
C ARG A 148 -9.06 17.06 11.64
N PHE A 149 -10.14 17.18 12.42
CA PHE A 149 -11.51 17.10 11.90
C PHE A 149 -12.34 18.39 11.99
N GLU A 150 -12.10 19.27 12.96
CA GLU A 150 -12.87 20.52 13.15
C GLU A 150 -12.87 21.41 11.90
N LYS A 151 -11.72 21.51 11.24
CA LYS A 151 -11.54 22.27 10.00
C LYS A 151 -12.48 21.84 8.85
N PHE A 152 -13.03 20.62 8.87
CA PHE A 152 -13.97 20.19 7.84
C PHE A 152 -15.35 20.83 8.08
N ASP A 153 -15.82 20.87 9.33
CA ASP A 153 -17.06 21.55 9.68
C ASP A 153 -16.96 23.04 9.33
N ASP A 154 -15.81 23.68 9.63
CA ASP A 154 -15.56 25.08 9.29
C ASP A 154 -15.60 25.39 7.78
N VAL A 155 -15.18 24.45 6.93
CA VAL A 155 -14.99 24.69 5.49
C VAL A 155 -16.21 24.24 4.69
N PHE A 156 -16.78 23.09 5.03
CA PHE A 156 -17.88 22.45 4.29
C PHE A 156 -19.24 22.65 4.96
N GLY A 157 -19.27 23.06 6.23
CA GLY A 157 -20.49 23.16 7.03
C GLY A 157 -20.81 21.84 7.74
N HIS A 158 -21.20 21.93 9.01
CA HIS A 158 -21.44 20.77 9.89
C HIS A 158 -22.39 19.73 9.27
N GLN A 159 -23.47 20.17 8.61
CA GLN A 159 -24.47 19.33 7.96
C GLN A 159 -23.92 18.53 6.76
N ASN A 160 -22.84 19.00 6.15
CA ASN A 160 -22.21 18.35 5.00
C ASN A 160 -21.08 17.41 5.42
N VAL A 161 -20.80 17.29 6.72
CA VAL A 161 -19.72 16.47 7.25
C VAL A 161 -20.31 15.35 8.11
N GLN A 162 -20.11 14.11 7.69
CA GLN A 162 -20.62 12.93 8.38
C GLN A 162 -19.48 12.04 8.86
N PHE A 163 -19.42 11.82 10.16
CA PHE A 163 -18.48 10.90 10.77
C PHE A 163 -19.21 9.67 11.29
N TRP A 164 -18.62 8.50 11.09
CA TRP A 164 -19.17 7.23 11.55
C TRP A 164 -18.18 6.51 12.44
N LYS A 165 -18.62 5.89 13.54
CA LYS A 165 -17.74 5.08 14.37
C LYS A 165 -17.25 3.86 13.58
N PHE A 166 -15.93 3.64 13.57
CA PHE A 166 -15.33 2.43 13.04
C PHE A 166 -15.50 1.29 14.05
N ASP A 167 -16.57 0.51 13.91
CA ASP A 167 -16.85 -0.64 14.75
C ASP A 167 -17.25 -1.86 13.91
N PRO A 168 -16.30 -2.78 13.64
CA PRO A 168 -16.57 -3.98 12.83
C PRO A 168 -17.74 -4.84 13.30
N LYS A 169 -18.09 -4.81 14.59
CA LYS A 169 -19.22 -5.58 15.13
C LYS A 169 -20.58 -5.04 14.66
N HIS A 170 -20.62 -3.77 14.30
CA HIS A 170 -21.84 -3.07 13.91
C HIS A 170 -21.89 -2.72 12.42
N PHE A 171 -20.87 -3.11 11.64
CA PHE A 171 -20.91 -2.96 10.19
C PHE A 171 -22.01 -3.84 9.59
N TYR A 172 -22.68 -3.32 8.57
CA TYR A 172 -23.62 -4.12 7.78
C TYR A 172 -22.94 -5.41 7.27
N LYS A 173 -23.50 -6.56 7.64
CA LYS A 173 -22.94 -7.91 7.39
C LYS A 173 -21.48 -8.08 7.86
N GLY A 174 -21.02 -7.30 8.84
CA GLY A 174 -19.63 -7.31 9.31
C GLY A 174 -18.61 -6.81 8.28
N ASN A 175 -19.05 -6.14 7.21
CA ASN A 175 -18.20 -5.72 6.10
C ASN A 175 -18.23 -4.19 5.93
N VAL A 176 -17.07 -3.55 6.10
CA VAL A 176 -16.93 -2.09 6.01
C VAL A 176 -17.29 -1.52 4.63
N VAL A 177 -17.11 -2.30 3.56
CA VAL A 177 -17.46 -1.87 2.20
C VAL A 177 -18.98 -1.80 2.07
N LEU A 178 -19.67 -2.85 2.51
CA LEU A 178 -21.14 -2.90 2.49
C LEU A 178 -21.75 -1.86 3.42
N ASP A 179 -21.14 -1.63 4.59
CA ASP A 179 -21.55 -0.58 5.51
C ASP A 179 -21.41 0.82 4.90
N PHE A 180 -20.26 1.08 4.23
CA PHE A 180 -20.03 2.33 3.52
C PHE A 180 -21.06 2.54 2.41
N CYS A 181 -21.20 1.56 1.51
CA CYS A 181 -22.14 1.64 0.39
C CYS A 181 -23.58 1.87 0.88
N ARG A 182 -24.03 1.12 1.88
CA ARG A 182 -25.35 1.29 2.49
C ARG A 182 -25.56 2.70 3.05
N LYS A 183 -24.57 3.27 3.73
CA LYS A 183 -24.68 4.62 4.33
C LYS A 183 -24.79 5.73 3.30
N ILE A 184 -24.21 5.56 2.12
CA ILE A 184 -24.28 6.56 1.04
C ILE A 184 -25.31 6.23 -0.04
N GLY A 185 -26.01 5.09 0.08
CA GLY A 185 -27.10 4.70 -0.82
C GLY A 185 -26.66 3.98 -2.09
N ILE A 186 -25.49 3.33 -2.10
CA ILE A 186 -25.07 2.43 -3.20
C ILE A 186 -25.57 1.02 -2.90
N ASP A 187 -26.22 0.41 -3.89
CA ASP A 187 -26.46 -1.03 -3.88
C ASP A 187 -25.16 -1.76 -4.26
N PHE A 188 -24.65 -2.55 -3.31
CA PHE A 188 -23.37 -3.24 -3.46
C PHE A 188 -23.46 -4.61 -2.81
N GLN A 189 -23.09 -5.63 -3.57
CA GLN A 189 -23.17 -7.02 -3.19
C GLN A 189 -21.86 -7.52 -2.57
N GLU A 190 -21.93 -8.61 -1.81
CA GLU A 190 -20.80 -9.10 -1.02
C GLU A 190 -19.67 -9.67 -1.88
N ASP A 191 -20.02 -10.33 -2.98
CA ASP A 191 -19.11 -10.87 -3.99
C ASP A 191 -18.32 -9.77 -4.74
N GLN A 192 -18.82 -8.54 -4.73
CA GLN A 192 -18.13 -7.37 -5.26
C GLN A 192 -17.09 -6.81 -4.28
N THR A 193 -17.03 -7.29 -3.03
CA THR A 193 -16.12 -6.74 -2.03
C THR A 193 -14.71 -7.34 -2.12
N ILE A 194 -13.69 -6.46 -2.09
CA ILE A 194 -12.28 -6.85 -2.07
C ILE A 194 -11.73 -6.64 -0.67
N ARG A 195 -11.45 -7.75 0.03
CA ARG A 195 -10.88 -7.71 1.38
C ARG A 195 -9.36 -7.56 1.36
N ILE A 196 -8.87 -6.52 2.02
CA ILE A 196 -7.44 -6.28 2.22
C ILE A 196 -7.12 -6.48 3.70
N ASN A 197 -6.47 -7.59 4.05
CA ASN A 197 -6.09 -7.89 5.44
C ASN A 197 -4.62 -7.53 5.68
N GLU A 198 -4.40 -6.38 6.32
CA GLU A 198 -3.07 -5.77 6.43
C GLU A 198 -2.62 -5.45 7.87
N SER A 199 -3.14 -6.14 8.89
CA SER A 199 -2.55 -6.06 10.23
C SER A 199 -1.32 -6.97 10.32
N LEU A 200 -0.24 -6.46 10.90
CA LEU A 200 0.91 -7.26 11.32
C LEU A 200 0.62 -7.90 12.69
N SER A 201 1.26 -9.03 12.94
CA SER A 201 1.43 -9.59 14.28
C SER A 201 2.40 -8.77 15.12
N ARG A 202 2.40 -9.04 16.43
CA ARG A 202 3.39 -8.50 17.36
C ARG A 202 4.80 -8.80 16.88
N GLU A 203 5.07 -10.05 16.50
CA GLU A 203 6.40 -10.52 16.10
C GLU A 203 6.89 -9.81 14.84
N GLU A 204 6.03 -9.69 13.82
CA GLU A 204 6.35 -8.95 12.60
C GLU A 204 6.64 -7.47 12.86
N VAL A 205 5.92 -6.84 13.79
CA VAL A 205 6.18 -5.45 14.19
C VAL A 205 7.51 -5.33 14.91
N ALA A 206 7.79 -6.19 15.89
CA ALA A 206 9.02 -6.18 16.66
C ALA A 206 10.26 -6.35 15.75
N ILE A 207 10.22 -7.32 14.83
CA ILE A 207 11.30 -7.56 13.87
C ILE A 207 11.54 -6.34 12.97
N LEU A 208 10.47 -5.76 12.39
CA LEU A 208 10.62 -4.59 11.52
C LEU A 208 11.04 -3.33 12.28
N TYR A 209 10.57 -3.18 13.52
CA TYR A 209 10.93 -2.07 14.39
C TYR A 209 12.42 -2.09 14.70
N THR A 210 12.91 -3.23 15.19
CA THR A 210 14.32 -3.47 15.50
C THR A 210 15.20 -3.29 14.26
N TYR A 211 14.81 -3.88 13.12
CA TYR A 211 15.53 -3.69 11.86
C TYR A 211 15.55 -2.24 11.37
N GLY A 212 14.48 -1.48 11.62
CA GLY A 212 14.38 -0.08 11.23
C GLY A 212 15.26 0.85 12.07
N LYS A 213 15.51 0.51 13.35
CA LYS A 213 16.27 1.33 14.31
C LYS A 213 17.73 1.52 13.93
N GLN A 214 18.33 0.58 13.21
CA GLN A 214 19.71 0.70 12.74
C GLN A 214 19.96 1.79 11.72
N LYS A 215 18.91 2.26 11.04
CA LYS A 215 19.09 3.19 9.94
C LYS A 215 19.41 4.57 10.50
N THR A 216 20.55 5.13 10.10
CA THR A 216 20.97 6.51 10.44
C THR A 216 19.98 7.58 10.01
N ARG A 217 19.08 7.27 9.06
CA ARG A 217 17.95 8.13 8.66
C ARG A 217 16.65 7.35 8.58
N HIS A 218 15.67 7.74 9.39
CA HIS A 218 14.31 7.22 9.36
C HIS A 218 13.46 8.01 8.36
N ILE A 219 13.63 7.70 7.06
CA ILE A 219 12.84 8.33 5.99
C ILE A 219 11.73 7.38 5.55
N GLN A 220 10.49 7.85 5.59
CA GLN A 220 9.39 7.17 4.95
C GLN A 220 9.45 7.41 3.44
N SER A 221 9.64 6.34 2.65
CA SER A 221 9.57 6.43 1.20
C SER A 221 8.91 5.19 0.59
N PRO A 222 8.32 5.30 -0.62
CA PRO A 222 7.77 4.14 -1.33
C PRO A 222 8.78 3.00 -1.48
N ALA A 223 10.06 3.32 -1.72
CA ALA A 223 11.13 2.34 -1.82
C ALA A 223 11.37 1.58 -0.51
N VAL A 224 11.38 2.29 0.64
CA VAL A 224 11.52 1.67 1.97
C VAL A 224 10.31 0.79 2.27
N MET A 225 9.11 1.28 2.00
CA MET A 225 7.89 0.49 2.21
C MET A 225 7.87 -0.76 1.34
N GLN A 226 8.26 -0.68 0.06
CA GLN A 226 8.38 -1.86 -0.80
C GLN A 226 9.42 -2.86 -0.28
N LYS A 227 10.58 -2.38 0.20
CA LYS A 227 11.60 -3.22 0.84
C LYS A 227 11.01 -3.94 2.06
N ASN A 228 10.37 -3.20 2.96
CA ASN A 228 9.77 -3.74 4.17
C ASN A 228 8.63 -4.73 3.85
N MET A 229 7.83 -4.49 2.81
CA MET A 229 6.80 -5.43 2.36
C MET A 229 7.39 -6.77 1.88
N LYS A 230 8.58 -6.76 1.26
CA LYS A 230 9.30 -8.01 0.91
C LYS A 230 9.76 -8.76 2.15
N ILE A 231 10.17 -8.05 3.22
CA ILE A 231 10.53 -8.66 4.51
C ILE A 231 9.28 -9.28 5.12
N ILE A 232 8.19 -8.52 5.27
CA ILE A 232 6.91 -8.96 5.83
C ILE A 232 6.43 -10.25 5.15
N LYS A 233 6.48 -10.32 3.82
CA LYS A 233 6.09 -11.54 3.07
C LYS A 233 6.86 -12.78 3.51
N LYS A 234 8.14 -12.65 3.87
CA LYS A 234 9.00 -13.76 4.31
C LYS A 234 8.75 -14.16 5.76
N ILE A 235 8.53 -13.17 6.62
CA ILE A 235 8.31 -13.40 8.06
C ILE A 235 6.85 -13.63 8.42
N LYS A 236 5.94 -13.67 7.44
CA LYS A 236 4.49 -13.87 7.65
C LYS A 236 4.14 -15.15 8.42
N LYS A 237 4.99 -16.19 8.34
CA LYS A 237 4.83 -17.46 9.07
C LYS A 237 5.14 -17.35 10.57
N LEU A 238 5.73 -16.23 11.02
CA LEU A 238 6.07 -15.97 12.42
C LEU A 238 4.88 -15.42 13.24
N LYS A 239 3.73 -15.26 12.60
CA LYS A 239 2.52 -14.68 13.21
C LYS A 239 2.04 -15.54 14.39
N GLU A 240 2.21 -15.05 15.62
CA GLU A 240 1.64 -15.69 16.81
C GLU A 240 0.61 -14.79 17.46
N HIS A 241 1.00 -13.57 17.81
CA HIS A 241 0.16 -12.68 18.61
C HIS A 241 -0.36 -11.51 17.79
N LYS A 242 -1.58 -11.06 18.10
CA LYS A 242 -2.08 -9.79 17.59
C LYS A 242 -1.28 -8.65 18.23
N PHE A 243 -0.76 -7.73 17.41
CA PHE A 243 -0.13 -6.53 17.94
C PHE A 243 -1.16 -5.67 18.70
N ARG A 244 -0.86 -5.39 19.97
CA ARG A 244 -1.66 -4.54 20.85
C ARG A 244 -0.74 -3.75 21.79
N PHE A 245 -1.18 -2.56 22.15
CA PHE A 245 -0.58 -1.82 23.25
C PHE A 245 -1.29 -2.15 24.57
N SER A 246 -0.51 -2.28 25.64
CA SER A 246 -1.01 -2.50 26.99
C SER A 246 -1.86 -1.30 27.44
N PRO A 247 -2.95 -1.53 28.21
CA PRO A 247 -3.68 -0.45 28.85
C PRO A 247 -2.78 0.44 29.72
N THR A 248 -1.76 -0.12 30.38
CA THR A 248 -0.82 0.66 31.22
C THR A 248 0.00 1.67 30.41
N LEU A 249 0.26 1.38 29.13
CA LEU A 249 0.99 2.26 28.22
C LEU A 249 0.08 3.35 27.61
N ILE A 250 -1.15 2.98 27.28
CA ILE A 250 -2.07 3.86 26.52
C ILE A 250 -2.91 4.76 27.43
N THR A 251 -3.36 4.26 28.58
CA THR A 251 -4.30 4.99 29.46
C THR A 251 -3.81 6.38 29.84
N PRO A 252 -2.54 6.58 30.27
CA PRO A 252 -2.05 7.93 30.62
C PRO A 252 -2.11 8.91 29.44
N ILE A 253 -1.85 8.43 28.21
CA ILE A 253 -1.93 9.24 26.99
C ILE A 253 -3.37 9.66 26.73
N LEU A 254 -4.33 8.74 26.91
CA LEU A 254 -5.75 9.04 26.68
C LEU A 254 -6.32 9.99 27.73
N GLU A 255 -5.95 9.81 29.00
CA GLU A 255 -6.38 10.71 30.09
C GLU A 255 -5.88 12.13 29.87
N LYS A 256 -4.59 12.27 29.52
CA LYS A 256 -3.99 13.56 29.18
C LYS A 256 -4.67 14.26 27.99
N ASN A 257 -5.18 13.48 27.03
CA ASN A 257 -5.86 13.99 25.84
C ASN A 257 -7.40 13.87 25.91
N SER A 258 -7.96 13.70 27.11
CA SER A 258 -9.40 13.46 27.33
C SER A 258 -10.31 14.51 26.68
N ARG A 259 -9.94 15.79 26.70
CA ARG A 259 -10.70 16.88 26.05
C ARG A 259 -10.80 16.72 24.54
N ASP A 260 -9.74 16.26 23.88
CA ASP A 260 -9.73 16.02 22.42
C ASP A 260 -10.59 14.79 22.05
N ILE A 261 -10.58 13.75 22.89
CA ILE A 261 -11.43 12.57 22.73
C ILE A 261 -12.90 12.96 22.93
N GLN A 262 -13.21 13.70 24.01
CA GLN A 262 -14.55 14.15 24.33
C GLN A 262 -15.14 14.98 23.19
N TRP A 263 -14.37 15.92 22.63
CA TRP A 263 -14.79 16.72 21.47
C TRP A 263 -15.24 15.82 20.30
N MET A 264 -14.49 14.74 20.03
CA MET A 264 -14.84 13.82 18.95
C MET A 264 -16.06 12.95 19.30
N GLU A 265 -16.19 12.50 20.55
CA GLU A 265 -17.37 11.74 21.01
C GLU A 265 -18.65 12.57 20.91
N GLU A 266 -18.60 13.85 21.31
CA GLU A 266 -19.69 14.82 21.15
C GLU A 266 -20.04 15.02 19.68
N ARG A 267 -19.03 15.22 18.82
CA ARG A 267 -19.23 15.39 17.38
C ARG A 267 -19.77 14.15 16.68
N LEU A 268 -19.43 12.96 17.18
CA LEU A 268 -19.93 11.67 16.68
C LEU A 268 -21.31 11.30 17.23
N GLY A 269 -21.69 11.83 18.40
CA GLY A 269 -22.86 11.39 19.16
C GLY A 269 -22.73 9.98 19.75
N ILE A 270 -21.52 9.41 19.81
CA ILE A 270 -21.28 8.06 20.34
C ILE A 270 -19.89 7.96 20.98
N SER A 271 -19.80 7.20 22.08
CA SER A 271 -18.53 6.98 22.76
C SER A 271 -17.53 6.17 21.91
N LEU A 272 -16.28 6.60 21.93
CA LEU A 272 -15.10 5.97 21.36
C LEU A 272 -14.36 5.06 22.36
N LYS A 273 -14.86 4.93 23.60
CA LYS A 273 -14.31 3.99 24.58
C LYS A 273 -14.35 2.55 24.06
N GLU A 274 -13.27 1.82 24.28
CA GLU A 274 -13.16 0.40 23.95
C GLU A 274 -12.99 -0.43 25.22
N LYS A 275 -13.60 -1.62 25.24
CA LYS A 275 -13.29 -2.62 26.27
C LYS A 275 -11.85 -3.10 26.06
N THR A 276 -10.96 -2.79 27.00
CA THR A 276 -9.59 -3.25 26.96
C THR A 276 -9.46 -4.63 27.60
N THR A 277 -9.09 -5.64 26.82
CA THR A 277 -8.63 -6.92 27.35
C THR A 277 -7.13 -6.89 27.52
N LYS A 278 -6.65 -7.30 28.70
CA LYS A 278 -5.20 -7.44 28.98
C LYS A 278 -4.72 -8.78 28.41
N SER A 279 -3.48 -8.78 27.94
CA SER A 279 -2.78 -9.98 27.52
C SER A 279 -1.30 -9.83 27.84
N GLU A 280 -0.65 -10.93 28.21
CA GLU A 280 0.80 -10.94 28.47
C GLU A 280 1.60 -10.52 27.23
N ALA A 281 1.09 -10.88 26.04
CA ALA A 281 1.64 -10.47 24.76
C ALA A 281 1.34 -9.00 24.37
N ASP A 282 0.79 -8.16 25.24
CA ASP A 282 0.64 -6.73 24.94
C ASP A 282 1.98 -5.97 25.12
N VAL A 283 2.22 -4.97 24.27
CA VAL A 283 3.42 -4.13 24.32
C VAL A 283 3.23 -3.06 25.41
N LYS A 284 4.07 -3.10 26.43
CA LYS A 284 4.07 -2.18 27.59
C LYS A 284 5.12 -1.08 27.44
N SER A 285 6.19 -1.32 26.70
CA SER A 285 7.27 -0.36 26.45
C SER A 285 7.99 -0.61 25.13
N GLU A 286 8.89 0.30 24.72
CA GLU A 286 9.74 0.10 23.54
C GLU A 286 10.63 -1.14 23.68
N VAL A 287 11.06 -1.44 24.92
CA VAL A 287 11.91 -2.60 25.24
C VAL A 287 11.22 -3.91 24.83
N ASP A 288 9.90 -4.01 24.91
CA ASP A 288 9.15 -5.21 24.52
C ASP A 288 9.16 -5.48 23.00
N LEU A 289 9.50 -4.47 22.19
CA LEU A 289 9.71 -4.62 20.74
C LEU A 289 11.16 -4.95 20.39
N LEU A 290 12.10 -4.49 21.21
CA LEU A 290 13.53 -4.72 21.03
C LEU A 290 13.96 -6.08 21.59
N LYS A 291 13.29 -6.56 22.63
CA LYS A 291 13.49 -7.91 23.21
C LYS A 291 12.51 -8.89 22.58
N ILE A 292 12.95 -9.57 21.54
CA ILE A 292 12.20 -10.64 20.90
C ILE A 292 12.46 -11.95 21.65
N ASP A 293 11.41 -12.76 21.84
CA ASP A 293 11.51 -14.03 22.54
C ASP A 293 12.33 -15.07 21.75
N LYS A 294 12.98 -16.00 22.47
CA LYS A 294 13.85 -17.02 21.88
C LYS A 294 13.13 -17.89 20.84
N LYS A 295 11.85 -18.19 21.04
CA LYS A 295 11.06 -19.02 20.13
C LYS A 295 10.85 -18.30 18.79
N THR A 296 10.56 -17.00 18.80
CA THR A 296 10.48 -16.19 17.58
C THR A 296 11.84 -16.11 16.86
N LEU A 297 12.95 -15.95 17.60
CA LEU A 297 14.31 -15.98 17.02
C LEU A 297 14.63 -17.34 16.37
N GLN A 298 14.34 -18.45 17.05
CA GLN A 298 14.53 -19.79 16.49
C GLN A 298 13.71 -19.98 15.20
N LYS A 299 12.46 -19.54 15.17
CA LYS A 299 11.66 -19.57 13.94
C LYS A 299 12.25 -18.71 12.83
N LEU A 300 12.81 -17.55 13.15
CA LEU A 300 13.50 -16.70 12.18
C LEU A 300 14.79 -17.36 11.66
N ARG A 301 15.54 -18.08 12.51
CA ARG A 301 16.69 -18.90 12.12
C ARG A 301 16.32 -20.02 11.16
N ILE A 302 15.24 -20.75 11.46
CA ILE A 302 14.70 -21.78 10.56
C ILE A 302 14.38 -21.19 9.18
N LEU A 303 13.85 -19.97 9.11
CA LEU A 303 13.61 -19.28 7.83
C LEU A 303 14.90 -18.92 7.06
N THR A 304 16.03 -18.75 7.75
CA THR A 304 17.34 -18.49 7.11
C THR A 304 18.09 -19.75 6.67
N GLY A 305 17.68 -20.94 7.15
CA GLY A 305 18.29 -22.22 6.77
C GLY A 305 19.78 -22.31 7.10
N GLU A 306 20.55 -22.96 6.23
CA GLU A 306 22.01 -23.17 6.39
C GLU A 306 22.84 -21.88 6.43
N LEU A 307 22.27 -20.74 6.01
CA LEU A 307 22.92 -19.44 6.07
C LEU A 307 22.82 -18.78 7.45
N SER A 308 22.13 -19.41 8.41
CA SER A 308 21.98 -18.89 9.77
C SER A 308 23.31 -18.98 10.54
N PRO A 309 23.71 -17.93 11.29
CA PRO A 309 24.81 -18.01 12.25
C PRO A 309 24.53 -19.06 13.33
N LYS A 310 25.56 -19.50 14.09
CA LYS A 310 25.35 -20.43 15.22
C LYS A 310 24.56 -19.75 16.35
N GLU A 311 23.94 -20.52 17.25
CA GLU A 311 23.09 -19.95 18.32
C GLU A 311 23.89 -19.02 19.27
N ASP A 312 25.11 -19.41 19.62
CA ASP A 312 25.94 -18.68 20.59
C ASP A 312 26.76 -17.51 19.99
N THR A 313 26.38 -17.02 18.81
CA THR A 313 27.20 -16.01 18.07
C THR A 313 26.88 -14.57 18.46
N TYR A 314 25.78 -14.32 19.19
CA TYR A 314 25.32 -12.96 19.50
C TYR A 314 24.99 -12.80 20.98
N ASP A 315 25.58 -11.78 21.60
CA ASP A 315 25.24 -11.34 22.96
C ASP A 315 23.97 -10.47 22.99
N ASP A 316 23.62 -9.84 21.86
CA ASP A 316 22.43 -9.01 21.70
C ASP A 316 21.45 -9.59 20.66
N SER A 317 20.25 -9.90 21.12
CA SER A 317 19.11 -10.33 20.28
C SER A 317 18.80 -9.38 19.12
N GLN A 318 19.11 -8.08 19.24
CA GLN A 318 18.92 -7.12 18.17
C GLN A 318 19.88 -7.37 17.01
N GLU A 319 21.19 -7.49 17.27
CA GLU A 319 22.21 -7.76 16.25
C GLU A 319 21.93 -9.05 15.49
N GLU A 320 21.43 -10.06 16.20
CA GLU A 320 20.99 -11.31 15.63
C GLU A 320 19.83 -11.10 14.65
N ILE A 321 18.75 -10.42 15.05
CA ILE A 321 17.59 -10.12 14.18
C ILE A 321 18.05 -9.41 12.91
N ILE A 322 18.90 -8.42 13.08
CA ILE A 322 19.44 -7.62 11.98
C ILE A 322 20.17 -8.52 10.99
N THR A 323 21.05 -9.39 11.50
CA THR A 323 21.84 -10.28 10.66
C THR A 323 20.95 -11.27 9.93
N LEU A 324 20.00 -11.89 10.62
CA LEU A 324 19.02 -12.82 10.04
C LEU A 324 18.16 -12.13 8.97
N ILE A 325 17.70 -10.90 9.19
CA ILE A 325 16.95 -10.14 8.17
C ILE A 325 17.82 -9.80 6.96
N ASN A 326 19.09 -9.45 7.17
CA ASN A 326 20.02 -9.19 6.08
C ASN A 326 20.31 -10.47 5.26
N ILE A 327 20.44 -11.62 5.91
CA ILE A 327 20.55 -12.94 5.27
C ILE A 327 19.28 -13.23 4.46
N LEU A 328 18.09 -13.10 5.06
CA LEU A 328 16.81 -13.30 4.36
C LEU A 328 16.71 -12.40 3.13
N GLN A 329 17.17 -11.15 3.20
CA GLN A 329 17.18 -10.25 2.05
C GLN A 329 18.15 -10.70 0.96
N LYS A 330 19.35 -11.17 1.32
CA LYS A 330 20.38 -11.65 0.39
C LYS A 330 20.04 -12.98 -0.27
N ALA A 331 19.42 -13.91 0.46
CA ALA A 331 19.02 -15.25 -0.01
C ALA A 331 18.09 -15.21 -1.25
N ASN A 332 17.39 -14.08 -1.49
CA ASN A 332 16.58 -13.84 -2.68
C ASN A 332 16.99 -12.57 -3.45
N LYS A 333 18.25 -12.13 -3.40
CA LYS A 333 18.74 -11.54 -4.65
C LYS A 333 18.60 -12.69 -5.66
N PRO A 334 17.83 -12.56 -6.76
CA PRO A 334 18.01 -13.53 -7.82
C PRO A 334 19.51 -13.62 -8.03
N LYS A 335 20.08 -14.84 -8.03
CA LYS A 335 21.36 -15.05 -8.73
C LYS A 335 21.20 -14.19 -9.97
N LYS A 336 22.05 -13.19 -10.18
CA LYS A 336 22.09 -12.55 -11.49
C LYS A 336 22.32 -13.73 -12.43
N MET A 337 21.27 -14.26 -13.04
CA MET A 337 21.37 -14.95 -14.30
C MET A 337 21.67 -13.83 -15.28
N GLY A 338 22.89 -13.29 -15.18
CA GLY A 338 23.63 -12.99 -16.38
C GLY A 338 23.94 -14.35 -16.98
N SER A 339 22.94 -15.00 -17.58
CA SER A 339 23.25 -15.93 -18.63
C SER A 339 23.84 -15.07 -19.72
N THR A 340 25.16 -15.06 -19.83
CA THR A 340 25.82 -14.48 -21.00
C THR A 340 25.23 -15.15 -22.25
N PRO A 341 25.23 -14.50 -23.42
CA PRO A 341 24.79 -15.13 -24.67
C PRO A 341 25.40 -16.52 -24.87
N LEU A 342 26.65 -16.70 -24.43
CA LEU A 342 27.36 -17.99 -24.41
C LEU A 342 26.76 -19.04 -23.45
N SER A 343 26.32 -18.65 -22.26
CA SER A 343 25.66 -19.60 -21.35
C SER A 343 24.28 -20.02 -21.88
N LEU A 344 23.62 -19.15 -22.65
CA LEU A 344 22.33 -19.44 -23.27
C LEU A 344 22.52 -20.35 -24.50
N ALA A 345 23.56 -20.09 -25.28
CA ALA A 345 24.00 -20.93 -26.39
C ALA A 345 24.30 -22.37 -25.96
N LYS A 346 25.07 -22.55 -24.87
CA LYS A 346 25.34 -23.86 -24.25
C LYS A 346 24.07 -24.64 -23.93
N LYS A 347 23.08 -23.99 -23.30
CA LYS A 347 21.80 -24.61 -22.95
C LYS A 347 20.97 -24.96 -24.20
N LEU A 348 20.93 -24.08 -25.20
CA LEU A 348 20.21 -24.33 -26.45
C LEU A 348 20.81 -25.49 -27.23
N LYS A 349 22.14 -25.52 -27.36
CA LYS A 349 22.85 -26.63 -28.01
C LYS A 349 22.66 -27.94 -27.27
N GLN A 350 22.66 -27.93 -25.93
CA GLN A 350 22.39 -29.11 -25.12
C GLN A 350 20.95 -29.63 -25.30
N LYS A 351 19.97 -28.74 -25.42
CA LYS A 351 18.55 -29.08 -25.55
C LYS A 351 18.16 -29.51 -26.97
N HIS A 352 18.83 -28.95 -27.98
CA HIS A 352 18.54 -29.17 -29.40
C HIS A 352 19.75 -29.74 -30.14
N LYS A 353 20.43 -30.73 -29.53
CA LYS A 353 21.66 -31.35 -30.06
C LYS A 353 21.54 -31.83 -31.50
N ASN A 354 20.36 -32.28 -31.92
CA ASN A 354 20.12 -32.83 -33.25
C ASN A 354 20.06 -31.76 -34.34
N VAL A 355 19.73 -30.52 -33.97
CA VAL A 355 19.54 -29.40 -34.92
C VAL A 355 20.75 -28.47 -34.93
N LEU A 356 21.41 -28.31 -33.78
CA LEU A 356 22.53 -27.37 -33.59
C LEU A 356 23.89 -28.07 -33.53
N LYS A 357 23.99 -29.31 -34.04
CA LYS A 357 25.18 -30.16 -33.92
C LYS A 357 26.43 -29.52 -34.53
N GLU A 358 26.27 -28.92 -35.71
CA GLU A 358 27.35 -28.35 -36.52
C GLU A 358 27.64 -26.87 -36.24
N ILE A 359 26.79 -26.21 -35.45
CA ILE A 359 26.93 -24.77 -35.15
C ILE A 359 27.70 -24.62 -33.85
N ASN A 360 28.78 -23.83 -33.84
CA ASN A 360 29.57 -23.62 -32.63
C ASN A 360 28.82 -22.72 -31.62
N GLU A 361 29.18 -22.82 -30.34
CA GLU A 361 28.46 -22.10 -29.28
C GLU A 361 28.63 -20.58 -29.38
N ASP A 362 29.74 -20.11 -29.94
CA ASP A 362 30.03 -18.68 -30.13
C ASP A 362 29.19 -18.07 -31.26
N GLN A 363 28.90 -18.83 -32.32
CA GLN A 363 27.99 -18.45 -33.40
C GLN A 363 26.56 -18.33 -32.86
N ILE A 364 26.11 -19.32 -32.07
CA ILE A 364 24.80 -19.27 -31.42
C ILE A 364 24.73 -18.06 -30.46
N ALA A 365 25.79 -17.82 -29.69
CA ALA A 365 25.86 -16.68 -28.78
C ALA A 365 25.80 -15.34 -29.52
N THR A 366 26.51 -15.21 -30.64
CA THR A 366 26.52 -14.01 -31.49
C THR A 366 25.13 -13.74 -32.07
N VAL A 367 24.42 -14.79 -32.52
CA VAL A 367 23.04 -14.66 -33.00
C VAL A 367 22.13 -14.17 -31.88
N ILE A 368 22.21 -14.79 -30.70
CA ILE A 368 21.43 -14.39 -29.52
C ILE A 368 21.67 -12.92 -29.17
N GLU A 369 22.92 -12.47 -29.17
CA GLU A 369 23.30 -11.10 -28.87
C GLU A 369 22.76 -10.10 -29.91
N LYS A 370 22.87 -10.42 -31.20
CA LYS A 370 22.31 -9.62 -32.28
C LYS A 370 20.78 -9.56 -32.22
N THR A 371 20.12 -10.68 -31.92
CA THR A 371 18.66 -10.73 -31.76
C THR A 371 18.20 -9.86 -30.59
N PHE A 372 18.86 -9.97 -29.42
CA PHE A 372 18.52 -9.11 -28.27
C PHE A 372 18.74 -7.63 -28.57
N SER A 373 19.86 -7.28 -29.22
CA SER A 373 20.16 -5.91 -29.62
C SER A 373 19.12 -5.37 -30.61
N HIS A 374 18.68 -6.19 -31.57
CA HIS A 374 17.65 -5.83 -32.54
C HIS A 374 16.28 -5.64 -31.89
N VAL A 375 15.90 -6.53 -30.97
CA VAL A 375 14.65 -6.42 -30.20
C VAL A 375 14.68 -5.16 -29.32
N GLU A 376 15.78 -4.87 -28.64
CA GLU A 376 15.93 -3.63 -27.86
C GLU A 376 15.83 -2.37 -28.74
N HIS A 377 16.44 -2.39 -29.92
CA HIS A 377 16.36 -1.29 -30.88
C HIS A 377 14.92 -1.08 -31.39
N GLN A 378 14.20 -2.15 -31.74
CA GLN A 378 12.81 -2.06 -32.19
C GLN A 378 11.86 -1.63 -31.07
N LEU A 379 12.04 -2.13 -29.84
CA LEU A 379 11.26 -1.73 -28.67
C LEU A 379 11.40 -0.23 -28.32
N ARG A 380 12.55 0.38 -28.61
CA ARG A 380 12.75 1.83 -28.40
C ARG A 380 12.04 2.69 -29.44
N ASN A 381 11.69 2.12 -30.58
CA ASN A 381 11.27 2.84 -31.78
C ASN A 381 9.84 2.49 -32.25
N THR A 382 9.08 1.70 -31.49
CA THR A 382 7.74 1.24 -31.89
C THR A 382 6.70 1.51 -30.80
N ASP A 383 5.63 2.24 -31.12
CA ASP A 383 4.48 2.51 -30.23
C ASP A 383 3.41 1.39 -30.26
N GLY A 384 3.73 0.22 -30.81
CA GLY A 384 2.80 -0.86 -31.10
C GLY A 384 3.15 -2.20 -30.44
N TYR A 385 2.13 -3.02 -30.17
CA TYR A 385 2.20 -4.30 -29.48
C TYR A 385 2.71 -5.48 -30.35
N ARG A 386 3.37 -5.24 -31.49
CA ARG A 386 3.81 -6.31 -32.40
C ARG A 386 5.17 -6.00 -33.02
N ILE A 387 6.14 -6.92 -32.88
CA ILE A 387 7.49 -6.80 -33.44
C ILE A 387 7.72 -7.88 -34.49
N ASN A 388 8.32 -7.51 -35.61
CA ASN A 388 8.65 -8.46 -36.68
C ASN A 388 10.15 -8.76 -36.64
N ILE A 389 10.50 -10.02 -36.40
CA ILE A 389 11.89 -10.45 -36.32
C ILE A 389 12.22 -11.20 -37.62
N PRO A 390 13.22 -10.72 -38.40
CA PRO A 390 13.62 -11.39 -39.63
C PRO A 390 13.89 -12.88 -39.38
N GLN A 391 13.36 -13.74 -40.25
CA GLN A 391 13.48 -15.22 -40.19
C GLN A 391 12.77 -15.93 -39.02
N LEU A 392 12.29 -15.20 -38.01
CA LEU A 392 11.60 -15.77 -36.84
C LEU A 392 10.10 -15.46 -36.80
N GLY A 393 9.64 -14.47 -37.58
CA GLY A 393 8.22 -14.12 -37.72
C GLY A 393 7.78 -12.93 -36.85
N SER A 394 6.47 -12.71 -36.79
CA SER A 394 5.87 -11.60 -36.03
C SER A 394 5.44 -12.05 -34.63
N PHE A 395 5.78 -11.26 -33.62
CA PHE A 395 5.50 -11.54 -32.20
C PHE A 395 4.67 -10.42 -31.59
N ASP A 396 3.55 -10.77 -30.96
CA ASP A 396 2.81 -9.82 -30.14
C ASP A 396 3.52 -9.64 -28.79
N ILE A 397 3.88 -8.40 -28.48
CA ILE A 397 4.62 -8.04 -27.28
C ILE A 397 3.68 -7.43 -26.26
N GLN A 398 3.48 -8.15 -25.17
CA GLN A 398 2.86 -7.61 -23.97
C GLN A 398 3.93 -6.86 -23.16
N ILE A 399 3.95 -5.53 -23.26
CA ILE A 399 4.82 -4.71 -22.40
C ILE A 399 4.29 -4.82 -20.97
N LEU A 400 4.88 -5.72 -20.18
CA LEU A 400 4.68 -5.75 -18.74
C LEU A 400 5.23 -4.43 -18.17
N LYS A 401 4.36 -3.46 -17.90
CA LYS A 401 4.73 -2.21 -17.22
C LYS A 401 5.27 -2.53 -15.84
N LYS A 402 6.58 -2.77 -15.79
CA LYS A 402 7.39 -2.95 -14.60
C LYS A 402 7.50 -1.58 -13.95
N GLN A 403 6.95 -1.40 -12.75
CA GLN A 403 7.26 -0.23 -11.94
C GLN A 403 8.77 -0.26 -11.59
N ASN A 404 9.55 0.51 -12.35
CA ASN A 404 10.87 1.09 -12.06
C ASN A 404 11.88 0.26 -11.23
N THR A 405 12.69 -0.57 -11.89
CA THR A 405 14.06 -0.21 -12.35
C THR A 405 14.87 -1.45 -12.76
N ARG A 406 15.49 -1.33 -13.95
CA ARG A 406 16.42 -2.24 -14.67
C ARG A 406 15.81 -3.50 -15.30
N GLY A 407 15.99 -3.54 -16.63
CA GLY A 407 15.45 -4.51 -17.57
C GLY A 407 15.70 -5.96 -17.16
N THR A 408 14.65 -6.76 -17.30
CA THR A 408 14.73 -8.22 -17.34
C THR A 408 13.47 -8.65 -18.06
N ILE A 409 13.65 -9.18 -19.27
CA ILE A 409 12.61 -9.78 -20.10
C ILE A 409 12.37 -11.19 -19.57
N SER A 410 11.11 -11.54 -19.29
CA SER A 410 10.70 -12.92 -18.97
C SER A 410 9.66 -13.35 -19.98
N PHE A 411 9.90 -14.46 -20.68
CA PHE A 411 8.91 -15.07 -21.55
C PHE A 411 8.04 -16.05 -20.75
N SER A 412 6.72 -15.92 -20.80
CA SER A 412 5.79 -16.98 -20.42
C SER A 412 5.55 -17.89 -21.63
N GLN A 413 5.68 -19.20 -21.43
CA GLN A 413 5.33 -20.20 -22.42
C GLN A 413 3.82 -20.43 -22.34
N ASP A 414 3.05 -19.85 -23.25
CA ASP A 414 1.67 -20.27 -23.46
C ASP A 414 1.52 -20.93 -24.84
N LYS A 415 0.88 -22.10 -24.77
CA LYS A 415 0.51 -23.10 -25.79
C LYS A 415 0.60 -22.65 -27.25
N ILE A 416 1.53 -23.28 -27.99
CA ILE A 416 1.44 -23.40 -29.45
C ILE A 416 0.35 -24.44 -29.75
N THR A 417 -0.84 -23.98 -30.15
CA THR A 417 -1.81 -24.81 -30.86
C THR A 417 -1.34 -24.97 -32.30
N LYS A 418 -1.09 -26.22 -32.73
CA LYS A 418 -0.86 -26.56 -34.14
C LYS A 418 -2.16 -26.35 -34.90
N GLY A 419 -2.20 -25.34 -35.77
CA GLY A 419 -3.12 -25.25 -36.90
C GLY A 419 -2.29 -25.41 -38.17
N GLY A 420 -2.62 -26.42 -38.98
CA GLY A 420 -1.86 -26.79 -40.17
C GLY A 420 -2.05 -25.85 -41.35
N ALA A 421 -1.13 -26.00 -42.30
CA ALA A 421 -1.40 -25.95 -43.72
C ALA A 421 -1.09 -27.34 -44.28
#